data_AF-A0A6G7PWG5-F1
#
_entry.id   AF-A0A6G7PWG5-F1
#
_cell.length_a   1.000
_cell.length_b   1.000
_cell.length_c   1.000
_cell.angle_alpha   90.00
_cell.angle_beta   90.00
_cell.angle_gamma   90.00
#
_symmetry.space_group_name_H-M   'P 1'
#
loop_
_entity.id
_entity.type
_entity.pdbx_description
1 polymer ?
#
loop_
_entity_poly.entity_id
_entity_poly.type
_entity_poly.pdbx_seq_one_letter_code
_entity_poly.pdbx_strand_id
1 'polypeptide(L)'
;MGWLFPCMLTLLLWGLWGFCYKLSVERLPATVVLLMASVGGLVVAGALFATTSQRLVLSPYLMLAFVAGLIGNLGTFFFIKALESQKLSIVVPLTALYPLVSLVLAAIFMGERLQLRHWLGAILATFAGALLVF
;
A
#
# COMPACT_ATOMS: atom_id res chain seq x y z
N MET A 1 -2.37 -23.02 -5.71
CA MET A 1 -2.36 -21.89 -6.67
C MET A 1 -3.33 -20.75 -6.32
N GLY A 2 -4.27 -20.93 -5.39
CA GLY A 2 -5.25 -19.87 -5.05
C GLY A 2 -4.69 -18.58 -4.44
N TRP A 3 -3.45 -18.58 -3.94
CA TRP A 3 -2.81 -17.38 -3.35
C TRP A 3 -2.27 -16.40 -4.40
N LEU A 4 -1.95 -16.87 -5.62
CA LEU A 4 -1.44 -16.01 -6.69
C LEU A 4 -2.52 -15.08 -7.24
N PHE A 5 -3.74 -15.59 -7.37
CA PHE A 5 -4.87 -14.83 -7.90
C PHE A 5 -5.12 -13.49 -7.16
N PRO A 6 -5.27 -13.45 -5.82
CA PRO A 6 -5.44 -12.19 -5.10
C PRO A 6 -4.21 -11.28 -5.19
N CYS A 7 -2.99 -11.82 -5.30
CA CYS A 7 -1.79 -11.01 -5.54
C CYS A 7 -1.84 -10.31 -6.91
N MET A 8 -2.24 -11.02 -7.98
CA MET A 8 -2.38 -10.44 -9.31
C MET A 8 -3.49 -9.39 -9.35
N LEU A 9 -4.63 -9.66 -8.71
CA LEU A 9 -5.72 -8.69 -8.60
C LEU A 9 -5.28 -7.45 -7.82
N THR A 10 -4.53 -7.62 -6.73
CA THR A 10 -3.95 -6.50 -5.95
C THR A 10 -3.04 -5.65 -6.83
N LEU A 11 -2.15 -6.28 -7.62
CA LEU A 11 -1.25 -5.57 -8.53
C LEU A 11 -2.02 -4.69 -9.52
N LEU A 12 -3.08 -5.23 -10.13
CA LEU A 12 -3.94 -4.49 -11.06
C LEU A 12 -4.66 -3.32 -10.37
N LEU A 13 -5.29 -3.59 -9.22
CA LEU A 13 -6.05 -2.58 -8.47
C LEU A 13 -5.14 -1.47 -7.94
N TRP A 14 -3.93 -1.79 -7.48
CA TRP A 14 -2.96 -0.80 -7.02
C TRP A 14 -2.39 0.03 -8.17
N GLY A 15 -2.24 -0.55 -9.37
CA GLY A 15 -1.91 0.21 -10.58
C GLY A 15 -3.00 1.24 -10.93
N LEU A 16 -4.26 0.82 -10.96
CA LEU A 16 -5.41 1.72 -11.19
C LEU A 16 -5.53 2.78 -10.11
N TRP A 17 -5.33 2.39 -8.84
CA TRP A 17 -5.38 3.28 -7.68
C TRP A 17 -4.43 4.48 -7.81
N GLY A 18 -3.15 4.21 -8.12
CA GLY A 18 -2.15 5.28 -8.25
C GLY A 18 -2.48 6.24 -9.39
N PHE A 19 -2.96 5.70 -10.52
CA PHE A 19 -3.44 6.48 -11.66
C PHE A 19 -4.62 7.40 -11.29
N CYS A 20 -5.64 6.86 -10.62
CA CYS A 20 -6.80 7.62 -10.16
C CYS A 20 -6.42 8.74 -9.19
N TYR A 21 -5.47 8.50 -8.28
CA TYR A 21 -4.96 9.55 -7.39
C TYR A 21 -4.23 10.65 -8.13
N LYS A 22 -3.39 10.31 -9.11
CA LYS A 22 -2.72 11.33 -9.92
C LYS A 22 -3.73 12.22 -10.65
N LEU A 23 -4.72 11.63 -11.30
CA LEU A 23 -5.78 12.40 -11.97
C LEU A 23 -6.57 13.28 -11.01
N SER A 24 -6.86 12.77 -9.82
CA SER A 24 -7.65 13.50 -8.82
C SER A 24 -6.89 14.70 -8.27
N VAL A 25 -5.60 14.52 -7.96
CA VAL A 25 -4.79 15.55 -7.32
C VAL A 25 -4.38 16.69 -8.26
N GLU A 26 -4.55 16.51 -9.58
CA GLU A 26 -4.43 17.60 -10.55
C GLU A 26 -5.54 18.67 -10.41
N ARG A 27 -6.68 18.31 -9.82
CA ARG A 27 -7.85 19.19 -9.70
C ARG A 27 -8.34 19.41 -8.28
N LEU A 28 -7.89 18.59 -7.33
CA LEU A 28 -8.34 18.60 -5.95
C LEU A 28 -7.14 18.63 -4.99
N PRO A 29 -7.24 19.33 -3.84
CA PRO A 29 -6.22 19.27 -2.80
C PRO A 29 -6.00 17.83 -2.29
N ALA A 30 -4.77 17.44 -1.98
CA ALA A 30 -4.45 16.11 -1.46
C ALA A 30 -5.31 15.67 -0.25
N THR A 31 -5.70 16.60 0.62
CA THR A 31 -6.55 16.32 1.78
C THR A 31 -7.96 15.89 1.37
N VAL A 32 -8.52 16.48 0.31
CA VAL A 32 -9.83 16.11 -0.24
C VAL A 32 -9.75 14.74 -0.92
N VAL A 33 -8.69 14.49 -1.69
CA VAL A 33 -8.45 13.19 -2.32
C VAL A 33 -8.30 12.10 -1.27
N LEU A 34 -7.54 12.35 -0.20
CA LEU A 34 -7.39 11.43 0.94
C LEU A 34 -8.73 11.15 1.63
N LEU A 35 -9.53 12.18 1.88
CA LEU A 35 -10.84 12.04 2.51
C LEU A 35 -11.75 11.13 1.67
N MET A 36 -11.86 11.39 0.36
CA MET A 36 -12.69 10.59 -0.54
C MET A 36 -12.16 9.16 -0.70
N ALA A 37 -10.84 8.98 -0.74
CA ALA A 37 -10.21 7.67 -0.71
C ALA A 37 -10.55 6.90 0.58
N SER A 38 -10.50 7.57 1.74
CA SER A 38 -10.83 6.98 3.04
C SER A 38 -12.30 6.55 3.09
N VAL A 39 -13.20 7.38 2.57
CA VAL A 39 -14.64 7.04 2.43
C VAL A 39 -14.82 5.81 1.53
N GLY A 40 -14.17 5.78 0.36
CA GLY A 40 -14.22 4.63 -0.54
C GLY A 40 -13.71 3.34 0.11
N GLY A 41 -12.60 3.42 0.86
CA GLY A 41 -12.05 2.30 1.63
C GLY A 41 -13.02 1.82 2.72
N LEU A 42 -13.67 2.73 3.43
CA LEU A 42 -14.70 2.42 4.44
C LEU A 42 -15.92 1.72 3.82
N VAL A 43 -16.37 2.17 2.65
CA VAL A 43 -17.48 1.54 1.92
C VAL A 43 -17.12 0.10 1.53
N VAL A 44 -15.93 -0.12 0.96
CA VAL A 44 -15.47 -1.47 0.59
C VAL A 44 -15.32 -2.36 1.82
N ALA A 45 -14.67 -1.87 2.89
CA ALA A 45 -14.50 -2.63 4.13
C ALA A 45 -15.84 -2.98 4.78
N GLY A 46 -16.77 -2.03 4.85
CA GLY A 46 -18.11 -2.24 5.39
C GLY A 46 -18.93 -3.23 4.57
N ALA A 47 -18.89 -3.12 3.24
CA ALA A 47 -19.59 -4.05 2.35
C ALA A 47 -19.04 -5.49 2.48
N LEU A 48 -17.72 -5.66 2.52
CA LEU A 48 -17.09 -6.98 2.69
C LEU A 48 -17.36 -7.59 4.07
N PHE A 49 -17.37 -6.76 5.11
CA PHE A 49 -17.71 -7.23 6.45
C PHE A 49 -19.18 -7.65 6.53
N ALA A 50 -20.10 -6.88 5.94
CA ALA A 50 -21.53 -7.17 5.92
C ALA A 50 -21.90 -8.43 5.12
N THR A 51 -21.15 -8.76 4.07
CA THR A 51 -21.38 -9.99 3.27
C THR A 51 -20.76 -11.23 3.89
N THR A 52 -19.91 -11.08 4.91
CA THR A 52 -19.26 -12.19 5.60
C THR A 52 -20.04 -12.56 6.86
N SER A 53 -20.26 -13.85 7.14
CA SER A 53 -20.90 -14.31 8.40
C SER A 53 -20.00 -14.21 9.65
N GLN A 54 -18.93 -13.41 9.58
CA GLN A 54 -17.95 -13.28 10.65
C GLN A 54 -18.44 -12.27 11.70
N ARG A 55 -18.06 -12.51 12.95
CA ARG A 55 -18.35 -11.61 14.08
C ARG A 55 -17.11 -10.82 14.42
N LEU A 56 -17.31 -9.61 14.93
CA LEU A 56 -16.21 -8.80 15.46
C LEU A 56 -15.61 -9.53 16.68
N VAL A 57 -14.34 -9.91 16.60
CA VAL A 57 -13.61 -10.55 17.70
C VAL A 57 -12.84 -9.48 18.45
N LEU A 58 -13.25 -9.19 19.70
CA LEU A 58 -12.53 -8.25 20.56
C LEU A 58 -11.18 -8.85 20.95
N SER A 59 -10.11 -8.23 20.47
CA SER A 59 -8.74 -8.69 20.64
C SER A 59 -7.78 -7.51 20.65
N PRO A 60 -6.65 -7.56 21.38
CA PRO A 60 -5.60 -6.54 21.29
C PRO A 60 -5.10 -6.31 19.86
N TYR A 61 -5.20 -7.32 18.99
CA TYR A 61 -4.85 -7.21 17.57
C TYR A 61 -5.76 -6.26 16.78
N LEU A 62 -6.97 -5.94 17.28
CA LEU A 62 -7.80 -4.89 16.70
C LEU A 62 -7.12 -3.52 16.77
N MET A 63 -6.44 -3.23 17.89
CA MET A 63 -5.70 -1.98 18.04
C MET A 63 -4.52 -1.92 17.08
N LEU A 64 -3.83 -3.04 16.85
CA LEU A 64 -2.76 -3.12 15.85
C LEU A 64 -3.30 -2.91 14.43
N ALA A 65 -4.45 -3.51 14.07
CA ALA A 65 -5.10 -3.30 12.78
C ALA A 65 -5.54 -1.82 12.60
N PHE A 66 -6.07 -1.21 13.66
CA PHE A 66 -6.43 0.21 13.65
C PHE A 66 -5.21 1.12 13.45
N VAL A 67 -4.14 0.88 14.20
CA VAL A 67 -2.87 1.62 14.06
C VAL A 67 -2.29 1.43 12.65
N ALA A 68 -2.34 0.22 12.09
CA ALA A 68 -1.94 -0.03 10.71
C ALA A 68 -2.78 0.79 9.72
N GLY A 69 -4.09 0.91 9.95
CA GLY A 69 -4.98 1.77 9.17
C GLY A 69 -4.62 3.26 9.27
N LEU A 70 -4.24 3.75 10.45
CA LEU A 70 -3.76 5.13 10.64
C LEU A 70 -2.44 5.37 9.89
N ILE A 71 -1.46 4.48 10.04
CA ILE A 71 -0.17 4.57 9.36
C ILE A 71 -0.35 4.49 7.84
N GLY A 72 -1.20 3.58 7.37
CA GLY A 72 -1.50 3.42 5.94
C GLY A 72 -2.14 4.67 5.32
N ASN A 73 -3.10 5.29 6.00
CA ASN A 73 -3.71 6.55 5.53
C ASN A 73 -2.74 7.72 5.59
N LEU A 74 -1.90 7.80 6.63
CA LEU A 74 -0.85 8.81 6.71
C LEU A 74 0.19 8.65 5.60
N GLY A 75 0.60 7.41 5.31
CA GLY A 75 1.45 7.10 4.16
C GLY A 75 0.79 7.48 2.83
N THR A 76 -0.51 7.20 2.71
CA THR A 76 -1.32 7.59 1.54
C THR A 76 -1.36 9.10 1.34
N PHE A 77 -1.50 9.88 2.43
CA PHE A 77 -1.42 11.33 2.36
C PHE A 77 -0.10 11.81 1.75
N PHE A 78 1.04 11.30 2.24
CA PHE A 78 2.35 11.67 1.71
C PHE A 78 2.55 11.19 0.26
N PHE A 79 2.01 10.03 -0.10
CA PHE A 79 2.01 9.55 -1.48
C PHE A 79 1.24 10.49 -2.41
N ILE A 80 0.01 10.88 -2.04
CA ILE A 80 -0.80 11.84 -2.81
C ILE A 80 -0.09 13.20 -2.90
N LYS A 81 0.53 13.67 -1.81
CA LYS A 81 1.36 14.88 -1.82
C LYS A 81 2.54 14.80 -2.77
N ALA A 82 3.24 13.66 -2.84
CA ALA A 82 4.30 13.47 -3.83
C ALA A 82 3.73 13.56 -5.26
N LEU A 83 2.56 12.98 -5.52
CA LEU A 83 1.88 13.07 -6.82
C LEU A 83 1.42 14.47 -7.21
N GLU A 84 1.21 15.40 -6.26
CA GLU A 84 0.98 16.82 -6.60
C GLU A 84 2.19 17.41 -7.34
N SER A 85 3.39 17.10 -6.86
CA SER A 85 4.64 17.72 -7.32
C SER A 85 5.38 16.96 -8.42
N GLN A 86 5.11 15.66 -8.58
CA GLN A 86 5.89 14.77 -9.45
C GLN A 86 5.03 13.93 -10.39
N LYS A 87 5.67 13.34 -11.40
CA LYS A 87 5.04 12.43 -12.35
C LYS A 87 4.72 11.10 -11.66
N LEU A 88 3.58 10.48 -12.05
CA LEU A 88 3.21 9.14 -11.59
C LEU A 88 4.31 8.11 -11.86
N SER A 89 4.98 8.21 -13.01
CA SER A 89 6.08 7.34 -13.42
C SER A 89 7.31 7.42 -12.53
N ILE A 90 7.45 8.48 -11.73
CA ILE A 90 8.55 8.66 -10.76
C ILE A 90 8.09 8.20 -9.38
N VAL A 91 6.93 8.69 -8.93
CA VAL A 91 6.47 8.46 -7.56
C VAL A 91 6.13 6.99 -7.31
N VAL A 92 5.44 6.32 -8.24
CA VAL A 92 4.99 4.93 -8.04
C VAL A 92 6.16 3.95 -7.91
N PRO A 93 7.16 3.93 -8.82
CA PRO A 93 8.31 3.04 -8.67
C PRO A 93 9.12 3.32 -7.40
N LEU A 94 9.27 4.59 -7.03
CA LEU A 94 10.02 4.99 -5.84
C LEU A 94 9.32 4.54 -4.55
N THR A 95 7.99 4.65 -4.47
CA THR A 95 7.26 4.19 -3.29
C THR A 95 7.06 2.68 -3.27
N ALA A 96 7.07 2.00 -4.43
CA ALA A 96 7.05 0.55 -4.55
C ALA A 96 8.28 -0.15 -3.93
N LEU A 97 9.22 0.61 -3.38
CA LEU A 97 10.35 0.13 -2.57
C LEU A 97 9.98 -0.23 -1.12
N TYR A 98 8.75 0.07 -0.68
CA TYR A 98 8.27 -0.27 0.66
C TYR A 98 8.43 -1.77 1.05
N PRO A 99 8.44 -2.78 0.14
CA PRO A 99 8.69 -4.16 0.52
C PRO A 99 10.03 -4.36 1.22
N LEU A 100 11.04 -3.51 0.97
CA LEU A 100 12.28 -3.51 1.74
C LEU A 100 12.04 -3.27 3.22
N VAL A 101 11.21 -2.28 3.54
CA VAL A 101 10.87 -1.93 4.92
C VAL A 101 10.13 -3.09 5.56
N SER A 102 9.14 -3.67 4.87
CA SER A 102 8.42 -4.86 5.35
C SER A 102 9.33 -6.05 5.58
N LEU A 103 10.30 -6.30 4.68
CA LEU A 103 11.26 -7.38 4.77
C LEU A 103 12.15 -7.24 6.01
N VAL A 104 12.68 -6.04 6.26
CA VAL A 104 13.47 -5.73 7.45
C VAL A 104 12.64 -5.92 8.72
N LEU A 105 11.40 -5.41 8.74
CA LEU A 105 10.50 -5.57 9.88
C LEU A 105 10.16 -7.05 10.15
N ALA A 106 9.92 -7.85 9.11
CA ALA A 106 9.68 -9.28 9.24
C ALA A 106 10.91 -10.02 9.81
N ALA A 107 12.11 -9.69 9.35
CA ALA A 107 13.34 -10.26 9.88
C ALA A 107 13.53 -9.94 11.39
N ILE A 108 13.26 -8.70 11.79
CA ILE A 108 13.47 -8.23 13.17
C ILE A 108 12.38 -8.75 14.11
N PHE A 109 11.10 -8.56 13.77
CA PHE A 109 9.99 -8.77 14.69
C PHE A 109 9.34 -10.15 14.55
N MET A 110 9.40 -10.77 13.37
CA MET A 110 8.81 -12.09 13.13
C MET A 110 9.85 -13.22 13.16
N GLY A 111 11.14 -12.89 13.24
CA GLY A 111 12.23 -13.86 13.27
C GLY A 111 12.38 -14.65 11.96
N GLU A 112 11.85 -14.13 10.85
CA GLU A 112 11.94 -14.78 9.55
C GLU A 112 13.40 -14.89 9.11
N ARG A 113 13.87 -16.14 8.88
CA ARG A 113 15.21 -16.40 8.35
C ARG A 113 15.22 -16.18 6.84
N LEU A 114 15.37 -14.91 6.46
CA LEU A 114 15.46 -14.52 5.07
C LEU A 114 16.77 -15.01 4.45
N GLN A 115 16.63 -15.95 3.51
CA GLN A 115 17.77 -16.40 2.69
C GLN A 115 18.32 -15.24 1.85
N LEU A 116 19.61 -15.30 1.53
CA LEU A 116 20.34 -14.27 0.76
C LEU A 116 19.61 -13.87 -0.54
N ARG A 117 18.93 -14.81 -1.21
CA ARG A 117 18.11 -14.56 -2.39
C ARG A 117 16.98 -13.54 -2.19
N HIS A 118 16.35 -13.49 -1.01
CA HIS A 118 15.30 -12.52 -0.73
C HIS A 118 15.87 -11.11 -0.63
N TRP A 119 17.04 -10.97 0.01
CA TRP A 119 17.77 -9.70 0.06
C TRP A 119 18.25 -9.25 -1.32
N LEU A 120 18.80 -10.16 -2.13
CA LEU A 120 19.19 -9.84 -3.50
C LEU A 120 17.99 -9.43 -4.36
N GLY A 121 16.86 -10.13 -4.26
CA GLY A 121 15.62 -9.75 -4.93
C GLY A 121 15.11 -8.38 -4.50
N ALA A 122 15.15 -8.10 -3.20
CA ALA A 122 14.81 -6.80 -2.62
C ALA A 122 15.70 -5.68 -3.19
N ILE A 123 17.02 -5.89 -3.19
CA ILE A 123 18.00 -4.94 -3.72
C ILE A 123 17.79 -4.73 -5.22
N LEU A 124 17.60 -5.80 -5.99
CA LEU A 124 17.35 -5.72 -7.44
C LEU A 124 16.04 -5.00 -7.76
N ALA A 125 14.96 -5.30 -7.04
CA ALA A 125 13.69 -4.58 -7.17
C ALA A 125 13.89 -3.09 -6.84
N THR A 126 14.79 -2.79 -5.91
CA THR A 126 15.13 -1.41 -5.54
C THR A 126 15.89 -0.68 -6.62
N PHE A 127 16.91 -1.31 -7.20
CA PHE A 127 17.61 -0.77 -8.36
C PHE A 127 16.71 -0.60 -9.57
N ALA A 128 15.80 -1.54 -9.83
CA ALA A 128 14.82 -1.43 -10.91
C ALA A 128 13.86 -0.24 -10.68
N GLY A 129 13.36 -0.08 -9.44
CA GLY A 129 12.53 1.08 -9.07
C GLY A 129 13.28 2.40 -9.22
N ALA A 130 14.55 2.47 -8.79
CA ALA A 130 15.39 3.63 -8.98
C ALA A 130 15.64 3.94 -10.47
N LEU A 131 15.88 2.93 -11.29
CA LEU A 131 16.10 3.10 -12.73
C LEU A 131 14.88 3.67 -13.45
N LEU A 132 13.66 3.32 -13.03
CA LEU A 132 12.42 3.88 -13.60
C LEU A 132 12.22 5.37 -13.29
N VAL A 133 12.96 5.91 -12.31
CA VAL A 133 12.90 7.32 -11.91
C VAL A 133 13.83 8.21 -12.75
N PHE A 134 14.92 7.66 -13.31
CA PHE A 134 15.91 8.38 -14.11
C PHE A 134 15.60 8.30 -15.61
#